data_AF-A0A6P0P6D7-F1
#
_entry.id   AF-A0A6P0P6D7-F1
#
_cell.length_a   1.000
_cell.length_b   1.000
_cell.length_c   1.000
_cell.angle_alpha   90.00
_cell.angle_beta   90.00
_cell.angle_gamma   90.00
#
_symmetry.space_group_name_H-M   'P 1'
#
loop_
_entity.id
_entity.type
_entity.pdbx_description
1 polymer ?
#
loop_
_entity_poly.entity_id
_entity_poly.type
_entity_poly.pdbx_seq_one_letter_code
_entity_poly.pdbx_strand_id
1 'polypeptide(L)'
;MYLPNSRHRAHIHDESDAIIKIITGTGVVVINGKPIPYKPGDVLDFPKSISHGFEVGDEPTLFLSTQIPGIIRSDGSVDFRYAD
;
A
#
# COMPACT_ATOMS: atom_id res chain seq x y z
N MET A 1 -8.61 1.82 -6.77
CA MET A 1 -9.76 1.42 -5.92
C MET A 1 -9.68 -0.08 -5.72
N TYR A 2 -9.82 -0.55 -4.48
CA TYR A 2 -9.93 -1.96 -4.15
C TYR A 2 -11.38 -2.31 -3.79
N LEU A 3 -11.81 -3.52 -4.15
CA LEU A 3 -13.16 -4.00 -3.92
C LEU A 3 -13.37 -4.46 -2.46
N PRO A 4 -14.62 -4.52 -1.97
CA PRO A 4 -14.92 -5.10 -0.67
C PRO A 4 -14.30 -6.47 -0.49
N ASN A 5 -13.81 -6.75 0.72
CA ASN A 5 -13.24 -8.04 1.13
C ASN A 5 -12.03 -8.50 0.28
N SER A 6 -11.47 -7.62 -0.56
CA SER A 6 -10.28 -7.91 -1.36
C SER A 6 -9.01 -7.73 -0.54
N ARG A 7 -7.94 -8.34 -1.02
CA ARG A 7 -6.61 -8.25 -0.42
C ARG A 7 -5.62 -7.74 -1.45
N HIS A 8 -4.85 -6.74 -1.07
CA HIS A 8 -3.61 -6.43 -1.76
C HIS A 8 -2.47 -7.07 -0.97
N ARG A 9 -1.87 -8.11 -1.56
CA ARG A 9 -0.83 -8.90 -0.91
C ARG A 9 0.35 -8.01 -0.50
N ALA A 10 0.94 -8.35 0.65
CA ALA A 10 2.11 -7.66 1.17
C ALA A 10 3.25 -7.70 0.15
N HIS A 11 3.85 -6.54 -0.10
CA HIS A 11 4.93 -6.35 -1.05
C HIS A 11 5.91 -5.31 -0.52
N ILE A 12 7.05 -5.22 -1.20
CA ILE A 12 8.15 -4.32 -0.88
C ILE A 12 8.54 -3.58 -2.15
N HIS A 13 8.77 -2.28 -1.99
CA HIS A 13 9.52 -1.43 -2.91
C HIS A 13 10.94 -1.32 -2.33
N ASP A 14 11.98 -1.72 -3.07
CA ASP A 14 13.35 -1.71 -2.56
C ASP A 14 13.98 -0.30 -2.65
N GLU A 15 13.48 0.55 -3.55
CA GLU A 15 14.02 1.89 -3.83
C GLU A 15 13.01 3.01 -3.57
N SER A 16 11.72 2.76 -3.80
CA SER A 16 10.65 3.74 -3.67
C SER A 16 10.08 3.84 -2.25
N ASP A 17 9.91 5.07 -1.78
CA ASP A 17 9.01 5.37 -0.66
C ASP A 17 7.57 5.56 -1.19
N ALA A 18 6.58 5.09 -0.44
CA ALA A 18 5.16 5.25 -0.77
C ALA A 18 4.43 6.06 0.30
N ILE A 19 3.75 7.13 -0.11
CA ILE A 19 2.82 7.90 0.74
C ILE A 19 1.41 7.66 0.24
N ILE A 20 0.56 7.09 1.09
CA ILE A 20 -0.83 6.74 0.74
C ILE A 20 -1.80 7.59 1.56
N LYS A 21 -2.70 8.30 0.87
CA LYS A 21 -3.83 8.99 1.49
C LYS A 21 -5.13 8.21 1.25
N ILE A 22 -5.80 7.80 2.32
CA ILE A 22 -7.09 7.12 2.24
C ILE A 22 -8.19 8.14 1.94
N ILE A 23 -8.91 7.92 0.84
CA ILE A 23 -10.00 8.80 0.38
C ILE A 23 -11.35 8.25 0.87
N THR A 24 -11.59 6.95 0.71
CA THR A 24 -12.81 6.27 1.19
C THR A 24 -12.49 4.84 1.66
N GLY A 25 -13.44 4.22 2.37
CA GLY A 25 -13.34 2.84 2.84
C GLY A 25 -12.63 2.71 4.18
N THR A 26 -12.72 1.51 4.75
CA THR A 26 -12.05 1.13 6.00
C THR A 26 -11.50 -0.28 5.86
N GLY A 27 -10.49 -0.60 6.66
CA GLY A 27 -9.87 -1.91 6.66
C GLY A 27 -8.60 -1.91 7.48
N VAL A 28 -7.69 -2.81 7.11
CA VAL A 28 -6.40 -3.01 7.80
C VAL A 28 -5.28 -2.86 6.78
N VAL A 29 -4.28 -2.03 7.12
CA VAL A 29 -2.97 -2.09 6.49
C VAL A 29 -2.10 -3.05 7.29
N VAL A 30 -1.39 -3.94 6.61
CA VAL A 30 -0.46 -4.87 7.23
C VAL A 30 0.94 -4.34 6.99
N ILE A 31 1.63 -3.88 8.04
CA ILE A 31 2.99 -3.32 7.95
C ILE A 31 3.95 -4.22 8.69
N ASN A 32 4.92 -4.82 7.99
CA ASN A 32 5.83 -5.83 8.56
C ASN A 32 5.09 -6.92 9.35
N GLY A 33 3.97 -7.41 8.79
CA GLY A 33 3.10 -8.41 9.42
C GLY A 33 2.20 -7.88 10.54
N LYS A 34 2.31 -6.61 10.92
CA LYS A 34 1.47 -6.01 11.97
C LYS A 34 0.22 -5.36 11.36
N PRO A 35 -1.00 -5.78 11.77
CA PRO A 35 -2.23 -5.15 11.33
C PRO A 35 -2.43 -3.80 12.03
N ILE A 36 -2.76 -2.76 11.25
CA ILE A 36 -3.10 -1.42 11.72
C ILE A 36 -4.39 -0.99 10.99
N PRO A 37 -5.43 -0.54 11.71
CA PRO A 37 -6.66 -0.09 11.06
C PRO A 37 -6.42 1.23 10.31
N TYR A 38 -7.12 1.41 9.18
CA TYR A 38 -7.17 2.69 8.46
C TYR A 38 -8.61 3.15 8.25
N LYS A 39 -8.79 4.47 8.07
CA LYS A 39 -10.06 5.11 7.72
C LYS A 39 -9.85 6.31 6.79
N PRO A 40 -10.92 6.89 6.23
CA PRO A 40 -10.82 8.07 5.38
C PRO A 40 -10.12 9.24 6.08
N GLY A 41 -9.20 9.89 5.38
CA GLY A 41 -8.40 10.99 5.91
C GLY A 41 -7.04 10.57 6.49
N ASP A 42 -6.84 9.28 6.79
CA ASP A 42 -5.53 8.79 7.23
C ASP A 42 -4.48 8.95 6.11
N VAL A 43 -3.24 9.23 6.54
CA VAL A 43 -2.05 9.24 5.69
C VAL A 43 -1.09 8.19 6.22
N LEU A 44 -0.71 7.27 5.36
CA LEU A 44 0.18 6.15 5.65
C LEU A 44 1.50 6.39 4.92
N ASP A 45 2.60 6.32 5.65
CA ASP A 45 3.95 6.46 5.12
C ASP A 45 4.63 5.10 5.13
N PHE A 46 5.12 4.66 3.97
CA PHE A 46 5.85 3.42 3.77
C PHE A 46 7.23 3.75 3.22
N PRO A 47 8.23 3.90 4.10
CA PRO A 47 9.61 3.98 3.67
C PRO A 47 10.00 2.75 2.84
N LYS A 48 10.95 2.92 1.93
CA LYS A 48 11.52 1.83 1.14
C LYS A 48 11.93 0.65 2.01
N SER A 49 11.89 -0.54 1.43
CA SER A 49 12.17 -1.83 2.07
C SER A 49 11.16 -2.24 3.15
N ILE A 50 10.12 -1.44 3.45
CA ILE A 50 9.07 -1.83 4.39
C ILE A 50 7.98 -2.64 3.69
N SER A 51 7.72 -3.84 4.23
CA SER A 51 6.64 -4.69 3.76
C SER A 51 5.29 -4.08 4.11
N HIS A 52 4.44 -3.89 3.11
CA HIS A 52 3.09 -3.38 3.31
C HIS A 52 2.06 -4.03 2.38
N GLY A 53 0.83 -4.18 2.88
CA GLY A 53 -0.31 -4.72 2.14
C GLY A 53 -1.63 -4.23 2.72
N PHE A 54 -2.74 -4.52 2.04
CA PHE A 54 -4.07 -4.08 2.45
C PHE A 54 -5.03 -5.26 2.55
N GLU A 55 -5.80 -5.29 3.63
CA GLU A 55 -7.03 -6.07 3.79
C GLU A 55 -8.20 -5.09 3.80
N VAL A 56 -9.05 -5.18 2.78
CA VAL A 56 -10.19 -4.25 2.61
C VAL A 56 -11.38 -4.79 3.38
N GLY A 57 -12.07 -3.91 4.10
CA GLY A 57 -13.31 -4.26 4.81
C GLY A 57 -14.50 -4.46 3.86
N ASP A 58 -15.70 -4.29 4.40
CA ASP A 58 -16.96 -4.56 3.68
C ASP A 58 -17.31 -3.49 2.63
N GLU A 59 -16.64 -2.35 2.65
CA GLU A 59 -16.84 -1.26 1.70
C GLU A 59 -15.60 -1.06 0.80
N PRO A 60 -15.77 -0.59 -0.46
CA PRO A 60 -14.66 -0.32 -1.35
C PRO A 60 -13.69 0.72 -0.76
N THR A 61 -12.39 0.46 -0.92
CA THR A 61 -11.35 1.41 -0.51
C THR A 61 -10.78 2.14 -1.70
N LEU A 62 -10.79 3.47 -1.65
CA LEU A 62 -10.10 4.34 -2.60
C LEU A 62 -8.98 5.07 -1.86
N PHE A 63 -7.80 5.08 -2.45
CA PHE A 63 -6.68 5.86 -1.97
C PHE A 63 -5.90 6.49 -3.12
N LEU A 64 -5.12 7.52 -2.79
CA LEU A 64 -4.07 8.07 -3.63
C LEU A 64 -2.72 7.56 -3.12
N SER A 65 -1.92 6.94 -3.98
CA SER A 65 -0.54 6.52 -3.68
C SER A 65 0.43 7.39 -4.47
N THR A 66 1.36 8.02 -3.75
CA THR A 66 2.48 8.78 -4.33
C THR A 66 3.75 7.99 -4.05
N GLN A 67 4.52 7.72 -5.10
CA GLN A 67 5.72 6.87 -5.06
C GLN A 67 6.93 7.71 -5.45
N ILE A 68 7.98 7.73 -4.63
CA ILE A 68 9.17 8.56 -4.85
C ILE A 68 10.44 7.77 -4.51
N PRO A 69 11.35 7.53 -5.47
CA PRO A 69 11.18 7.70 -6.92
C PRO A 69 10.03 6.85 -7.49
N GLY A 70 9.64 7.07 -8.74
CA GLY A 70 8.59 6.24 -9.37
C GLY A 70 8.97 4.75 -9.42
N ILE A 71 7.98 3.87 -9.27
CA ILE A 71 8.19 2.40 -9.22
C ILE A 71 8.58 1.77 -10.57
N ILE A 72 8.59 2.54 -11.66
CA ILE A 72 9.10 2.09 -12.96
C ILE A 72 10.52 2.67 -13.09
N ARG A 73 11.51 1.79 -13.09
CA ARG A 73 12.92 2.18 -13.23
C ARG A 73 13.24 2.64 -14.64
N SER A 74 14.39 3.30 -14.81
CA SER A 74 14.86 3.78 -16.12
C SER A 74 15.11 2.65 -17.13
N ASP A 75 15.38 1.44 -16.66
CA ASP A 75 15.53 0.23 -17.48
C ASP A 75 14.19 -0.46 -17.80
N GLY A 76 13.07 0.07 -17.33
CA GLY A 76 11.73 -0.47 -17.52
C GLY A 76 11.33 -1.56 -16.52
N SER A 77 12.22 -1.98 -15.62
CA SER A 77 11.87 -2.90 -14.55
C SER A 77 10.97 -2.24 -13.50
N VAL A 78 10.22 -3.04 -12.74
CA VAL A 78 9.32 -2.56 -11.69
C VAL A 78 10.00 -2.74 -10.33
N ASP A 79 10.03 -1.69 -9.52
CA ASP A 79 10.44 -1.76 -8.12
C ASP A 79 9.34 -2.38 -7.28
N PHE A 80 9.20 -3.69 -7.37
CA PHE A 80 8.16 -4.43 -6.67
C PHE A 80 8.57 -5.89 -6.51
N ARG A 81 8.47 -6.39 -5.28
CA ARG A 81 8.50 -7.83 -5.00
C ARG A 81 7.53 -8.18 -3.89
N TYR A 82 6.96 -9.36 -3.94
CA TYR A 82 6.14 -9.85 -2.83
C TYR A 82 7.02 -10.04 -1.59
N ALA A 83 6.44 -9.78 -0.42
CA ALA A 83 7.03 -10.22 0.82
C ALA A 83 6.86 -11.74 0.94
N ASP A 84 7.92 -12.39 1.42
CA ASP A 84 7.97 -13.82 1.71
C ASP A 84 7.17 -14.17 2.99
#